data_AF-A0A662DF90-F1
#
_entry.id   AF-A0A662DF90-F1
#
_cell.length_a   1.000
_cell.length_b   1.000
_cell.length_c   1.000
_cell.angle_alpha   90.00
_cell.angle_beta   90.00
_cell.angle_gamma   90.00
#
_symmetry.space_group_name_H-M   'P 1'
#
loop_
_entity.id
_entity.type
_entity.pdbx_description
1 polymer ?
#
loop_
_entity_poly.entity_id
_entity_poly.type
_entity_poly.pdbx_seq_one_letter_code
_entity_poly.pdbx_strand_id
1 'polypeptide(L)'
;MRIKEVNVRKYGPVDDFRLICDDVQVIYGRNEAGKTALVDAITTALFQKKSVFPGQDRFKEDKSFLLSKNVTVILEHSGKNYFFPGPLKFEQLINLPHYHLAGLFIIRAGDLSLRKDKKWEDRVKEFLSGIPANIERIKEKIGEEVDLTPSGDWSDRQPARKKTKIKEKEERVEDLLRAIEKLKLIRQKEKILKDKTGRRDNLKRKLEDIRALKSYKLHKRIKDTYLNWRRNKSFFLDYQRYLNDDLELWLKNEREKESFTSKINSCKYEIEAILKDLETMDEESLHLKKNREDLLNKKRMITAFSIDKDMADVSFSQRNISNKTSKLLLYITLGVILSVIGGILLLLSKSFSGWSLVYFVSLITGIYLLINSYFLNKLKMNLKKKKEEIL
;
A
#
# COMPACT_ATOMS: atom_id res chain seq x y z
N MET A 1 58.12 -45.94 -80.28
CA MET A 1 57.55 -47.19 -80.83
C MET A 1 58.17 -47.38 -82.20
N ARG A 2 58.81 -48.52 -82.48
CA ARG A 2 59.61 -48.74 -83.69
C ARG A 2 59.46 -50.16 -84.21
N ILE A 3 59.35 -50.35 -85.53
CA ILE A 3 59.45 -51.67 -86.16
C ILE A 3 60.95 -52.02 -86.21
N LYS A 4 61.35 -53.15 -85.63
CA LYS A 4 62.74 -53.63 -85.61
C LYS A 4 63.05 -54.55 -86.77
N GLU A 5 62.12 -55.44 -87.09
CA GLU A 5 62.33 -56.47 -88.10
C GLU A 5 61.02 -56.78 -88.82
N VAL A 6 61.11 -56.95 -90.13
CA VAL A 6 60.03 -57.42 -91.00
C VAL A 6 60.54 -58.64 -91.74
N ASN A 7 59.80 -59.74 -91.67
CA ASN A 7 60.09 -60.96 -92.37
C ASN A 7 58.81 -61.47 -93.05
N VAL A 8 58.85 -61.58 -94.38
CA VAL A 8 57.73 -61.94 -95.26
C VAL A 8 58.16 -63.08 -96.16
N ARG A 9 57.39 -64.15 -96.17
CA ARG A 9 57.59 -65.35 -96.97
C ARG A 9 56.30 -65.68 -97.68
N LYS A 10 56.33 -65.88 -99.00
CA LYS A 10 55.17 -66.28 -99.82
C LYS A 10 53.93 -65.43 -99.54
N TYR A 11 54.02 -64.13 -99.81
CA TYR A 11 52.90 -63.20 -99.72
C TYR A 11 52.73 -62.42 -101.04
N GLY A 12 51.72 -62.79 -101.83
CA GLY A 12 51.52 -62.23 -103.17
C GLY A 12 52.79 -62.37 -104.05
N PRO A 13 53.33 -61.29 -104.64
CA PRO A 13 54.56 -61.31 -105.44
C PRO A 13 55.86 -61.32 -104.61
N VAL A 14 55.80 -61.42 -103.28
CA VAL A 14 56.97 -61.42 -102.39
C VAL A 14 57.24 -62.84 -101.88
N ASP A 15 58.30 -63.48 -102.39
CA ASP A 15 58.63 -64.88 -102.08
C ASP A 15 59.41 -65.05 -100.77
N ASP A 16 60.51 -64.32 -100.57
CA ASP A 16 61.29 -64.32 -99.32
C ASP A 16 61.95 -62.94 -99.15
N PHE A 17 61.54 -62.21 -98.11
CA PHE A 17 62.00 -60.86 -97.83
C PHE A 17 62.20 -60.69 -96.33
N ARG A 18 63.44 -60.39 -95.93
CA ARG A 18 63.79 -60.10 -94.54
C ARG A 18 64.49 -58.76 -94.47
N LEU A 19 64.04 -57.92 -93.55
CA LEU A 19 64.52 -56.56 -93.37
C LEU A 19 64.67 -56.26 -91.89
N ILE A 20 65.88 -55.89 -91.50
CA ILE A 20 66.12 -55.24 -90.20
C ILE A 20 65.94 -53.75 -90.45
N CYS A 21 65.05 -53.13 -89.69
CA CYS A 21 64.63 -51.76 -89.92
C CYS A 21 65.47 -50.77 -89.11
N ASP A 22 66.12 -49.86 -89.83
CA ASP A 22 66.78 -48.68 -89.28
C ASP A 22 65.81 -47.49 -89.15
N ASP A 23 66.29 -46.34 -88.66
CA ASP A 23 65.43 -45.16 -88.43
C ASP A 23 64.80 -44.64 -89.73
N VAL A 24 65.49 -44.78 -90.86
CA VAL A 24 64.97 -44.48 -92.20
C VAL A 24 65.40 -45.59 -93.16
N GLN A 25 64.45 -46.16 -93.88
CA GLN A 25 64.71 -47.25 -94.81
C GLN A 25 63.97 -47.06 -96.13
N VAL A 26 64.72 -47.09 -97.23
CA VAL A 26 64.17 -46.91 -98.58
C VAL A 26 64.09 -48.27 -99.28
N ILE A 27 62.88 -48.69 -99.61
CA ILE A 27 62.61 -49.92 -100.35
C ILE A 27 62.23 -49.53 -101.79
N TYR A 28 63.09 -49.85 -102.75
CA TYR A 28 62.90 -49.50 -104.16
C TYR A 28 62.98 -50.75 -105.06
N GLY A 29 62.43 -50.65 -106.27
CA GLY A 29 62.37 -51.76 -107.22
C GLY A 29 61.52 -51.40 -108.44
N ARG A 30 61.44 -52.29 -109.43
CA ARG A 30 60.62 -52.11 -110.62
C ARG A 30 59.12 -52.03 -110.26
N ASN A 31 58.30 -51.58 -111.20
CA ASN A 31 56.86 -51.74 -111.08
C ASN A 31 56.54 -53.24 -110.91
N GLU A 32 55.54 -53.56 -110.10
CA GLU A 32 55.12 -54.93 -109.78
C GLU A 32 56.12 -55.79 -108.98
N ALA A 33 57.28 -55.24 -108.56
CA ALA A 33 58.23 -55.92 -107.67
C ALA A 33 57.73 -56.17 -106.23
N GLY A 34 56.42 -56.01 -105.97
CA GLY A 34 55.82 -56.32 -104.67
C GLY A 34 55.94 -55.25 -103.58
N LYS A 35 56.42 -54.03 -103.88
CA LYS A 35 56.53 -52.93 -102.89
C LYS A 35 55.22 -52.66 -102.13
N THR A 36 54.11 -52.55 -102.85
CA THR A 36 52.78 -52.35 -102.26
C THR A 36 52.33 -53.58 -101.46
N ALA A 37 52.61 -54.78 -101.98
CA ALA A 37 52.29 -56.04 -101.31
C ALA A 37 53.05 -56.18 -99.97
N LEU A 38 54.28 -55.67 -99.88
CA LEU A 38 55.05 -55.63 -98.64
C LEU A 38 54.39 -54.74 -97.58
N VAL A 39 53.89 -53.56 -97.96
CA VAL A 39 53.14 -52.68 -97.05
C VAL A 39 51.82 -53.33 -96.61
N ASP A 40 51.13 -54.01 -97.54
CA ASP A 40 49.92 -54.77 -97.23
C ASP A 40 50.21 -55.94 -96.27
N ALA A 41 51.35 -56.62 -96.41
CA ALA A 41 51.78 -57.69 -95.50
C ALA A 41 51.99 -57.18 -94.07
N ILE A 42 52.76 -56.09 -93.92
CA ILE A 42 53.07 -55.47 -92.62
C ILE A 42 51.79 -55.00 -91.94
N THR A 43 50.92 -54.31 -92.67
CA THR A 43 49.65 -53.80 -92.12
C THR A 43 48.71 -54.91 -91.71
N THR A 44 48.65 -55.99 -92.48
CA THR A 44 47.82 -57.15 -92.16
C THR A 44 48.32 -57.87 -90.92
N ALA A 45 49.64 -58.00 -90.74
CA ALA A 45 50.24 -58.59 -89.55
C ALA A 45 49.95 -57.77 -88.28
N LEU A 46 50.03 -56.43 -88.35
CA LEU A 46 49.79 -55.54 -87.21
C LEU A 46 48.31 -55.51 -86.78
N PHE A 47 47.38 -55.34 -87.72
CA PHE A 47 45.97 -55.05 -87.39
C PHE A 47 45.05 -56.28 -87.36
N GLN A 48 45.45 -57.42 -87.94
CA GLN A 48 44.77 -58.73 -87.84
C GLN A 48 43.25 -58.73 -88.18
N LYS A 49 42.71 -57.68 -88.80
CA LYS A 49 41.30 -57.52 -89.18
C LYS A 49 41.18 -57.19 -90.66
N LYS A 50 39.99 -57.43 -91.25
CA LYS A 50 39.70 -57.17 -92.67
C LYS A 50 39.91 -55.70 -93.03
N SER A 51 40.69 -55.48 -94.09
CA SER A 51 40.87 -54.24 -94.86
C SER A 51 40.88 -52.94 -94.06
N VAL A 52 42.06 -52.55 -93.58
CA VAL A 52 42.27 -51.24 -92.97
C VAL A 52 42.37 -50.14 -94.06
N PHE A 53 42.89 -50.49 -95.24
CA PHE A 53 42.99 -49.61 -96.41
C PHE A 53 42.19 -50.12 -97.61
N PRO A 54 41.66 -49.22 -98.46
CA PRO A 54 41.09 -49.60 -99.76
C PRO A 54 42.10 -50.41 -100.57
N GLY A 55 41.75 -51.65 -100.91
CA GLY A 55 42.60 -52.54 -101.71
C GLY A 55 43.66 -53.34 -100.94
N GLN A 56 43.70 -53.30 -99.59
CA GLN A 56 44.56 -54.20 -98.80
C GLN A 56 44.15 -55.68 -98.97
N ASP A 57 42.88 -55.91 -99.28
CA ASP A 57 42.27 -57.21 -99.53
C ASP A 57 42.61 -57.84 -100.91
N ARG A 58 43.58 -57.30 -101.67
CA ARG A 58 43.89 -57.77 -103.04
C ARG A 58 44.39 -59.21 -103.10
N PHE A 59 45.05 -59.69 -102.05
CA PHE A 59 45.65 -61.04 -101.97
C PHE A 59 44.87 -61.93 -100.97
N LYS A 60 43.54 -61.90 -101.09
CA LYS A 60 42.53 -62.49 -100.17
C LYS A 60 42.59 -64.01 -99.98
N GLU A 61 43.33 -64.73 -100.84
CA GLU A 61 43.37 -66.21 -100.83
C GLU A 61 44.23 -66.78 -99.69
N ASP A 62 45.14 -65.99 -99.12
CA ASP A 62 45.89 -66.36 -97.91
C ASP A 62 45.04 -66.10 -96.65
N LYS A 63 44.05 -66.98 -96.40
CA LYS A 63 43.25 -66.94 -95.17
C LYS A 63 44.15 -67.03 -93.92
N SER A 64 43.72 -66.36 -92.85
CA SER A 64 44.37 -66.06 -91.56
C SER A 64 45.34 -67.09 -90.94
N PHE A 65 45.27 -68.37 -91.31
CA PHE A 65 46.16 -69.42 -90.83
C PHE A 65 47.55 -69.37 -91.49
N LEU A 66 47.64 -69.05 -92.79
CA LEU A 66 48.93 -68.95 -93.52
C LEU A 66 49.69 -67.66 -93.19
N LEU A 67 48.99 -66.55 -93.00
CA LEU A 67 49.56 -65.24 -92.61
C LEU A 67 50.43 -65.31 -91.36
N SER A 68 50.05 -66.12 -90.37
CA SER A 68 50.82 -66.31 -89.12
C SER A 68 52.14 -67.06 -89.28
N LYS A 69 52.29 -67.86 -90.33
CA LYS A 69 53.52 -68.60 -90.64
C LYS A 69 54.42 -67.87 -91.63
N ASN A 70 53.83 -66.96 -92.40
CA ASN A 70 54.46 -66.37 -93.57
C ASN A 70 54.90 -64.92 -93.34
N VAL A 71 54.24 -64.16 -92.47
CA VAL A 71 54.59 -62.77 -92.16
C VAL A 71 54.85 -62.63 -90.67
N THR A 72 56.01 -62.06 -90.31
CA THR A 72 56.36 -61.73 -88.94
C THR A 72 56.92 -60.30 -88.88
N VAL A 73 56.37 -59.50 -87.98
CA VAL A 73 56.79 -58.12 -87.71
C VAL A 73 57.14 -58.02 -86.24
N ILE A 74 58.36 -57.62 -85.94
CA ILE A 74 58.85 -57.38 -84.57
C ILE A 74 58.80 -55.88 -84.30
N LEU A 75 58.07 -55.51 -83.26
CA LEU A 75 57.86 -54.14 -82.87
C LEU A 75 58.39 -53.89 -81.45
N GLU A 76 59.15 -52.82 -81.28
CA GLU A 76 59.61 -52.34 -79.99
C GLU A 76 58.71 -51.21 -79.45
N HIS A 77 58.23 -51.41 -78.23
CA HIS A 77 57.51 -50.39 -77.46
C HIS A 77 57.90 -50.47 -75.99
N SER A 78 58.35 -49.34 -75.43
CA SER A 78 58.75 -49.21 -74.01
C SER A 78 59.79 -50.26 -73.57
N GLY A 79 60.79 -50.50 -74.42
CA GLY A 79 61.89 -51.45 -74.17
C GLY A 79 61.53 -52.94 -74.30
N LYS A 80 60.30 -53.27 -74.70
CA LYS A 80 59.85 -54.65 -74.93
C LYS A 80 59.60 -54.91 -76.43
N ASN A 81 59.95 -56.12 -76.87
CA ASN A 81 59.70 -56.58 -78.24
C ASN A 81 58.38 -57.36 -78.29
N TYR A 82 57.54 -57.03 -79.26
CA TYR A 82 56.24 -57.65 -79.52
C TYR A 82 56.23 -58.25 -80.92
N PHE A 83 55.68 -59.45 -81.05
CA PHE A 83 55.63 -60.20 -82.30
C PHE A 83 54.22 -60.14 -82.91
N PHE A 84 54.15 -59.80 -84.19
CA PHE A 84 52.90 -59.71 -84.95
C PHE A 84 52.98 -60.58 -86.22
N PRO A 85 51.94 -61.36 -86.56
CA PRO A 85 50.72 -61.55 -85.80
C PRO A 85 50.94 -62.40 -84.53
N GLY A 86 50.28 -62.04 -83.44
CA GLY A 86 50.47 -62.64 -82.11
C GLY A 86 49.22 -62.47 -81.23
N PRO A 87 49.26 -62.98 -79.98
CA PRO A 87 48.10 -62.97 -79.07
C PRO A 87 47.68 -61.55 -78.64
N LEU A 88 48.61 -60.62 -78.63
CA LEU A 88 48.36 -59.21 -78.34
C LEU A 88 47.97 -58.49 -79.64
N LYS A 89 46.84 -57.79 -79.66
CA LYS A 89 46.46 -56.95 -80.81
C LYS A 89 47.19 -55.60 -80.73
N PHE A 90 47.62 -55.07 -81.87
CA PHE A 90 48.25 -53.75 -81.94
C PHE A 90 47.37 -52.64 -81.33
N GLU A 91 46.05 -52.75 -81.54
CA GLU A 91 45.05 -51.85 -80.95
C GLU A 91 45.11 -51.81 -79.40
N GLN A 92 45.42 -52.94 -78.77
CA GLN A 92 45.51 -53.04 -77.30
C GLN A 92 46.82 -52.43 -76.77
N LEU A 93 47.89 -52.46 -77.58
CA LEU A 93 49.19 -51.91 -77.20
C LEU A 93 49.19 -50.37 -77.25
N ILE A 94 48.48 -49.77 -78.22
CA ILE A 94 48.37 -48.31 -78.36
C ILE A 94 47.12 -47.77 -77.65
N ASN A 95 46.18 -48.63 -77.25
CA ASN A 95 44.87 -48.26 -76.72
C ASN A 95 44.07 -47.37 -77.71
N LEU A 96 44.22 -47.62 -79.01
CA LEU A 96 43.54 -46.92 -80.09
C LEU A 96 42.85 -47.91 -81.04
N PRO A 97 41.59 -47.67 -81.48
CA PRO A 97 40.91 -48.59 -82.38
C PRO A 97 41.55 -48.64 -83.79
N HIS A 98 41.54 -49.83 -84.40
CA HIS A 98 42.16 -50.14 -85.71
C HIS A 98 41.84 -49.15 -86.85
N TYR A 99 40.62 -48.63 -86.92
CA TYR A 99 40.17 -47.77 -88.02
C TYR A 99 40.72 -46.33 -87.95
N HIS A 100 41.38 -45.93 -86.85
CA HIS A 100 41.96 -44.59 -86.69
C HIS A 100 43.48 -44.53 -86.94
N LEU A 101 44.20 -45.64 -86.80
CA LEU A 101 45.68 -45.66 -86.77
C LEU A 101 46.33 -45.68 -88.17
N ALA A 102 45.67 -46.33 -89.12
CA ALA A 102 46.22 -46.57 -90.45
C ALA A 102 46.52 -45.29 -91.23
N GLY A 103 45.56 -44.35 -91.29
CA GLY A 103 45.72 -43.09 -92.01
C GLY A 103 46.64 -42.08 -91.31
N LEU A 104 47.06 -42.34 -90.08
CA LEU A 104 47.99 -41.49 -89.33
C LEU A 104 49.45 -41.91 -89.58
N PHE A 105 49.72 -43.22 -89.70
CA PHE A 105 51.07 -43.76 -89.75
C PHE A 105 51.52 -44.22 -91.14
N ILE A 106 50.59 -44.40 -92.09
CA ILE A 106 50.90 -44.90 -93.43
C ILE A 106 50.37 -43.91 -94.45
N ILE A 107 51.28 -43.39 -95.27
CA ILE A 107 50.98 -42.43 -96.34
C ILE A 107 51.20 -43.16 -97.67
N ARG A 108 50.13 -43.39 -98.43
CA ARG A 108 50.22 -43.92 -99.80
C ARG A 108 50.15 -42.79 -100.81
N ALA A 109 50.77 -43.00 -101.97
CA ALA A 109 50.58 -42.09 -103.11
C ALA A 109 49.09 -42.08 -103.48
N GLY A 110 48.43 -40.93 -103.30
CA GLY A 110 46.99 -40.72 -103.55
C GLY A 110 46.13 -40.47 -102.30
N ASP A 111 46.66 -40.69 -101.09
CA ASP A 111 45.95 -40.39 -99.84
C ASP A 111 46.09 -38.89 -99.48
N LEU A 112 45.38 -38.03 -100.21
CA LEU A 112 45.41 -36.57 -100.01
C LEU A 112 44.40 -36.04 -98.97
N SER A 113 43.58 -36.92 -98.40
CA SER A 113 42.53 -36.52 -97.45
C SER A 113 42.38 -37.49 -96.29
N LEU A 114 42.25 -36.94 -95.09
CA LEU A 114 41.85 -37.70 -93.90
C LEU A 114 40.33 -37.95 -93.95
N ARG A 115 39.89 -39.12 -93.49
CA ARG A 115 38.46 -39.47 -93.44
C ARG A 115 37.69 -38.49 -92.54
N LYS A 116 36.70 -37.80 -93.12
CA LYS A 116 35.77 -36.90 -92.39
C LYS A 116 34.67 -37.69 -91.68
N ASP A 117 35.03 -38.45 -90.65
CA ASP A 117 34.04 -39.06 -89.74
C ASP A 117 34.06 -38.30 -88.41
N LYS A 118 32.92 -37.73 -88.01
CA LYS A 118 32.77 -37.00 -86.74
C LYS A 118 33.16 -37.88 -85.54
N LYS A 119 32.90 -39.19 -85.60
CA LYS A 119 33.31 -40.15 -84.58
C LYS A 119 34.84 -40.34 -84.53
N TRP A 120 35.53 -40.16 -85.65
CA TRP A 120 36.99 -40.17 -85.73
C TRP A 120 37.58 -38.89 -85.14
N GLU A 121 37.02 -37.73 -85.50
CA GLU A 121 37.46 -36.45 -84.97
C GLU A 121 37.31 -36.37 -83.44
N ASP A 122 36.17 -36.80 -82.89
CA ASP A 122 35.91 -36.75 -81.44
C ASP A 122 36.85 -37.68 -80.65
N ARG A 123 37.22 -38.85 -81.20
CA ARG A 123 38.17 -39.79 -80.57
C ARG A 123 39.62 -39.35 -80.69
N VAL A 124 39.99 -38.72 -81.82
CA VAL A 124 41.31 -38.11 -81.96
C VAL A 124 41.44 -36.93 -80.99
N LYS A 125 40.40 -36.11 -80.84
CA LYS A 125 40.34 -35.07 -79.80
C LYS A 125 40.46 -35.66 -78.40
N GLU A 126 39.74 -36.73 -78.08
CA GLU A 126 39.84 -37.43 -76.79
C GLU A 126 41.28 -37.95 -76.54
N PHE A 127 41.91 -38.55 -77.55
CA PHE A 127 43.30 -39.02 -77.45
C PHE A 127 44.31 -37.89 -77.25
N LEU A 128 44.18 -36.80 -78.01
CA LEU A 128 45.10 -35.65 -77.94
C LEU A 128 44.88 -34.79 -76.69
N SER A 129 43.65 -34.67 -76.21
CA SER A 129 43.29 -33.82 -75.05
C SER A 129 43.27 -34.56 -73.72
N GLY A 130 43.13 -35.89 -73.72
CA GLY A 130 42.92 -36.71 -72.53
C GLY A 130 41.55 -36.54 -71.87
N ILE A 131 40.64 -35.72 -72.45
CA ILE A 131 39.31 -35.46 -71.90
C ILE A 131 38.29 -36.36 -72.62
N PRO A 132 37.50 -37.15 -71.87
CA PRO A 132 36.48 -38.01 -72.47
C PRO A 132 35.39 -37.16 -73.13
N ALA A 133 35.10 -37.43 -74.41
CA ALA A 133 34.12 -36.66 -75.20
C ALA A 133 32.66 -36.82 -74.71
N ASN A 134 32.37 -37.76 -73.80
CA ASN A 134 31.02 -38.04 -73.30
C ASN A 134 30.74 -37.40 -71.93
N ILE A 135 30.81 -36.07 -71.84
CA ILE A 135 30.49 -35.30 -70.62
C ILE A 135 29.04 -35.57 -70.15
N GLU A 136 28.12 -35.78 -71.09
CA GLU A 136 26.71 -36.07 -70.80
C GLU A 136 26.53 -37.37 -70.01
N ARG A 137 27.29 -38.42 -70.35
CA ARG A 137 27.27 -39.70 -69.61
C ARG A 137 27.80 -39.56 -68.19
N ILE A 138 28.76 -38.65 -67.98
CA ILE A 138 29.28 -38.36 -66.63
C ILE A 138 28.20 -37.66 -65.82
N LYS A 139 27.50 -36.68 -66.41
CA LYS A 139 26.39 -35.97 -65.77
C LYS A 139 25.23 -36.91 -65.40
N GLU A 140 24.89 -37.84 -66.28
CA GLU A 140 23.89 -38.89 -66.00
C GLU A 140 24.33 -39.81 -64.86
N LYS A 141 25.57 -40.30 -64.86
CA LYS A 141 26.09 -41.16 -63.79
C LYS A 141 26.09 -40.47 -62.43
N ILE A 142 26.52 -39.21 -62.38
CA ILE A 142 26.49 -38.41 -61.14
C ILE A 142 25.02 -38.25 -60.71
N GLY A 143 24.12 -37.90 -61.63
CA GLY A 143 22.69 -37.79 -61.35
C GLY A 143 22.10 -39.09 -60.76
N GLU A 144 22.44 -40.24 -61.32
CA GLU A 144 22.02 -41.55 -60.79
C GLU A 144 22.59 -41.82 -59.39
N GLU A 145 23.84 -41.46 -59.12
CA GLU A 145 24.48 -41.65 -57.80
C GLU A 145 23.84 -40.79 -56.69
N VAL A 146 23.48 -39.54 -57.01
CA VAL A 146 22.88 -38.63 -56.02
C VAL A 146 21.34 -38.72 -55.97
N ASP A 147 20.74 -39.60 -56.77
CA ASP A 147 19.29 -39.69 -57.03
C ASP A 147 18.68 -38.35 -57.50
N LEU A 148 19.35 -37.68 -58.43
CA LEU A 148 18.85 -36.49 -59.12
C LEU A 148 18.47 -36.83 -60.56
N THR A 149 17.43 -36.19 -61.06
CA THR A 149 17.11 -36.23 -62.49
C THR A 149 18.17 -35.46 -63.28
N PRO A 150 18.32 -35.70 -64.60
CA PRO A 150 19.22 -34.92 -65.45
C PRO A 150 18.93 -33.39 -65.44
N SER A 151 17.73 -33.00 -65.03
CA SER A 151 17.28 -31.61 -64.83
C SER A 151 17.62 -31.02 -63.45
N GLY A 152 18.10 -31.83 -62.50
CA GLY A 152 18.48 -31.39 -61.15
C GLY A 152 17.39 -31.52 -60.08
N ASP A 153 16.25 -32.14 -60.38
CA ASP A 153 15.19 -32.41 -59.40
C ASP A 153 15.45 -33.74 -58.67
N TRP A 154 14.88 -33.90 -57.48
CA TRP A 154 14.90 -35.19 -56.77
C TRP A 154 14.24 -36.30 -57.59
N SER A 155 14.97 -37.38 -57.79
CA SER A 155 14.48 -38.58 -58.45
C SER A 155 13.42 -39.27 -57.60
N ASP A 156 12.32 -39.64 -58.26
CA ASP A 156 11.25 -40.47 -57.69
C ASP A 156 11.30 -41.92 -58.22
N ARG A 157 12.39 -42.29 -58.91
CA ARG A 157 12.62 -43.67 -59.37
C ARG A 157 12.87 -44.57 -58.15
N GLN A 158 12.40 -45.81 -58.26
CA GLN A 158 12.72 -46.84 -57.26
C GLN A 158 14.22 -47.19 -57.31
N PRO A 159 14.83 -47.54 -56.17
CA PRO A 159 14.21 -47.82 -54.86
C PRO A 159 14.09 -46.60 -53.92
N ALA A 160 14.69 -45.46 -54.25
CA ALA A 160 14.94 -44.41 -53.27
C ALA A 160 13.73 -43.49 -53.00
N ARG A 161 12.88 -43.21 -54.02
CA ARG A 161 11.66 -42.36 -53.90
C ARG A 161 11.90 -41.12 -53.03
N LYS A 162 13.01 -40.41 -53.26
CA LYS A 162 13.47 -39.34 -52.36
C LYS A 162 12.52 -38.15 -52.38
N LYS A 163 11.96 -37.82 -53.54
CA LYS A 163 11.00 -36.71 -53.69
C LYS A 163 9.75 -36.91 -52.83
N THR A 164 9.15 -38.09 -52.88
CA THR A 164 7.99 -38.44 -52.04
C THR A 164 8.33 -38.46 -50.56
N LYS A 165 9.48 -39.02 -50.16
CA LYS A 165 9.94 -38.99 -48.75
C LYS A 165 10.19 -37.58 -48.21
N ILE A 166 10.74 -36.68 -49.03
CA ILE A 166 10.95 -35.29 -48.64
C ILE A 166 9.60 -34.61 -48.42
N LYS A 167 8.67 -34.78 -49.36
CA LYS A 167 7.33 -34.21 -49.27
C LYS A 167 6.56 -34.73 -48.04
N GLU A 168 6.61 -36.03 -47.76
CA GLU A 168 6.02 -36.62 -46.54
C GLU A 168 6.62 -36.02 -45.26
N LYS A 169 7.93 -35.76 -45.25
CA LYS A 169 8.59 -35.12 -44.11
C LYS A 169 8.17 -33.66 -43.95
N GLU A 170 8.02 -32.92 -45.05
CA GLU A 170 7.53 -31.54 -45.04
C GLU A 170 6.09 -31.48 -44.51
N GLU A 171 5.19 -32.31 -45.02
CA GLU A 171 3.80 -32.42 -44.54
C GLU A 171 3.77 -32.77 -43.04
N ARG A 172 4.63 -33.71 -42.60
CA ARG A 172 4.74 -34.08 -41.18
C ARG A 172 5.24 -32.93 -40.31
N VAL A 173 6.14 -32.09 -40.81
CA VAL A 173 6.60 -30.89 -40.09
C VAL A 173 5.46 -29.89 -39.93
N GLU A 174 4.68 -29.65 -40.99
CA GLU A 174 3.50 -28.76 -40.91
C GLU A 174 2.44 -29.27 -39.93
N ASP A 175 2.17 -30.57 -39.93
CA ASP A 175 1.25 -31.20 -38.98
C ASP A 175 1.74 -31.06 -37.53
N LEU A 176 3.04 -31.25 -37.30
CA LEU A 176 3.65 -31.05 -35.98
C LEU A 176 3.54 -29.59 -35.52
N LEU A 177 3.77 -28.62 -36.40
CA LEU A 177 3.61 -27.20 -36.09
C LEU A 177 2.16 -26.87 -35.70
N ARG A 178 1.19 -27.37 -36.47
CA ARG A 178 -0.25 -27.22 -36.15
C ARG A 178 -0.61 -27.88 -34.81
N ALA A 179 -0.03 -29.03 -34.49
CA ALA A 179 -0.24 -29.70 -33.21
C ALA A 179 0.36 -28.90 -32.04
N ILE A 180 1.54 -28.31 -32.21
CA ILE A 180 2.19 -27.46 -31.20
C ILE A 180 1.32 -26.22 -30.90
N GLU A 181 0.76 -25.57 -31.92
CA GLU A 181 -0.14 -24.43 -31.73
C GLU A 181 -1.41 -24.82 -30.96
N LYS A 182 -2.04 -25.94 -31.33
CA LYS A 182 -3.20 -26.47 -30.59
C LYS A 182 -2.85 -26.75 -29.12
N LEU A 183 -1.70 -27.35 -28.85
CA LEU A 183 -1.22 -27.61 -27.48
C LEU A 183 -0.99 -26.33 -26.69
N LYS A 184 -0.45 -25.28 -27.31
CA LYS A 184 -0.32 -23.96 -26.66
C LYS A 184 -1.68 -23.40 -26.24
N LEU A 185 -2.67 -23.46 -27.11
CA LEU A 185 -4.04 -23.01 -26.82
C LEU A 185 -4.68 -23.83 -25.69
N ILE A 186 -4.48 -25.15 -25.70
CA ILE A 186 -4.99 -26.04 -24.63
C ILE A 186 -4.36 -25.67 -23.29
N ARG A 187 -3.02 -25.51 -23.22
CA ARG A 187 -2.33 -25.11 -21.98
C ARG A 187 -2.83 -23.76 -21.44
N GLN A 188 -3.10 -22.79 -22.33
CA GLN A 188 -3.68 -21.51 -21.91
C GLN A 188 -5.09 -21.71 -21.32
N LYS A 189 -5.94 -22.52 -21.96
CA LYS A 189 -7.27 -22.85 -21.45
C LYS A 189 -7.22 -23.60 -20.11
N GLU A 190 -6.30 -24.54 -19.94
CA GLU A 190 -6.09 -25.26 -18.68
C GLU A 190 -5.69 -24.31 -17.54
N LYS A 191 -4.78 -23.37 -17.82
CA LYS A 191 -4.40 -22.34 -16.82
C LYS A 191 -5.59 -21.50 -16.40
N ILE A 192 -6.38 -21.02 -17.36
CA ILE A 192 -7.61 -20.26 -17.08
C ILE A 192 -8.62 -21.10 -16.29
N LEU A 193 -8.76 -22.39 -16.62
CA LEU A 193 -9.65 -23.31 -15.90
C LEU A 193 -9.20 -23.49 -14.45
N LYS A 194 -7.89 -23.66 -14.21
CA LYS A 194 -7.31 -23.78 -12.87
C LYS A 194 -7.55 -22.52 -12.03
N ASP A 195 -7.37 -21.34 -12.62
CA ASP A 195 -7.63 -20.07 -11.92
C ASP A 195 -9.13 -19.90 -11.61
N LYS A 196 -10.01 -20.23 -12.55
CA LYS A 196 -11.46 -20.16 -12.35
C LYS A 196 -11.95 -21.15 -11.30
N THR A 197 -11.44 -22.38 -11.28
CA THR A 197 -11.78 -23.39 -10.27
C THR A 197 -11.30 -22.96 -8.89
N GLY A 198 -10.05 -22.50 -8.76
CA GLY A 198 -9.53 -21.94 -7.51
C GLY A 198 -10.36 -20.75 -7.00
N ARG A 199 -10.78 -19.84 -7.89
CA ARG A 199 -11.67 -18.72 -7.53
C ARG A 199 -13.04 -19.21 -7.08
N ARG A 200 -13.61 -20.23 -7.74
CA ARG A 200 -14.90 -20.83 -7.37
C ARG A 200 -14.83 -21.44 -5.97
N ASP A 201 -13.76 -22.16 -5.66
CA ASP A 201 -13.62 -22.84 -4.37
C ASP A 201 -13.40 -21.82 -3.22
N ASN A 202 -12.64 -20.75 -3.47
CA ASN A 202 -12.53 -19.64 -2.51
C ASN A 202 -13.89 -18.97 -2.26
N LEU A 203 -14.67 -18.72 -3.31
CA LEU A 203 -16.02 -18.16 -3.17
C LEU A 203 -16.96 -19.10 -2.40
N LYS A 204 -16.85 -20.42 -2.60
CA LYS A 204 -17.62 -21.40 -1.81
C LYS A 204 -17.28 -21.33 -0.33
N ARG A 205 -15.98 -21.28 0.04
CA ARG A 205 -15.55 -21.13 1.44
C ARG A 205 -16.09 -19.85 2.06
N LYS A 206 -15.96 -18.71 1.37
CA LYS A 206 -16.53 -17.43 1.84
C LYS A 206 -18.04 -17.50 2.04
N LEU A 207 -18.74 -18.23 1.18
CA LEU A 207 -20.20 -18.41 1.29
C LEU A 207 -20.54 -19.26 2.52
N GLU A 208 -19.80 -20.33 2.77
CA GLU A 208 -19.91 -21.14 3.99
C GLU A 208 -19.66 -20.31 5.25
N ASP A 209 -18.61 -19.48 5.27
CA ASP A 209 -18.31 -18.56 6.37
C ASP A 209 -19.46 -17.58 6.62
N ILE A 210 -20.02 -16.99 5.56
CA ILE A 210 -21.18 -16.10 5.66
C ILE A 210 -22.41 -16.84 6.21
N ARG A 211 -22.65 -18.08 5.79
CA ARG A 211 -23.75 -18.91 6.31
C ARG A 211 -23.55 -19.21 7.80
N ALA A 212 -22.34 -19.58 8.21
CA ALA A 212 -22.00 -19.82 9.61
C ALA A 212 -22.16 -18.56 10.48
N LEU A 213 -21.73 -17.40 9.97
CA LEU A 213 -21.94 -16.12 10.66
C LEU A 213 -23.41 -15.75 10.77
N LYS A 214 -24.22 -16.01 9.74
CA LYS A 214 -25.68 -15.79 9.79
C LYS A 214 -26.35 -16.71 10.81
N SER A 215 -26.03 -18.00 10.82
CA SER A 215 -26.60 -18.94 11.80
C SER A 215 -26.17 -18.59 13.22
N TYR A 216 -24.91 -18.20 13.43
CA TYR A 216 -24.42 -17.71 14.73
C TYR A 216 -25.19 -16.47 15.19
N LYS A 217 -25.35 -15.45 14.34
CA LYS A 217 -26.11 -14.24 14.68
C LYS A 217 -27.57 -14.55 14.99
N LEU A 218 -28.19 -15.46 14.24
CA LEU A 218 -29.56 -15.91 14.49
C LEU A 218 -29.65 -16.60 15.85
N HIS A 219 -28.75 -17.55 16.14
CA HIS A 219 -28.72 -18.23 17.43
C HIS A 219 -28.50 -17.24 18.58
N LYS A 220 -27.57 -16.29 18.44
CA LYS A 220 -27.35 -15.25 19.44
C LYS A 220 -28.62 -14.44 19.69
N ARG A 221 -29.30 -13.99 18.64
CA ARG A 221 -30.57 -13.26 18.74
C ARG A 221 -31.65 -14.07 19.46
N ILE A 222 -31.81 -15.36 19.09
CA ILE A 222 -32.77 -16.27 19.73
C ILE A 222 -32.44 -16.44 21.23
N LYS A 223 -31.15 -16.62 21.55
CA LYS A 223 -30.69 -16.75 22.93
C LYS A 223 -30.99 -15.50 23.75
N ASP A 224 -30.68 -14.32 23.20
CA ASP A 224 -30.92 -13.05 23.86
C ASP A 224 -32.43 -12.82 24.08
N THR A 225 -33.27 -13.11 23.08
CA THR A 225 -34.73 -13.02 23.22
C THR A 225 -35.28 -14.02 24.24
N TYR A 226 -34.75 -15.24 24.28
CA TYR A 226 -35.14 -16.24 25.28
C TYR A 226 -34.76 -15.81 26.70
N LEU A 227 -33.55 -15.27 26.89
CA LEU A 227 -33.10 -14.75 28.18
C LEU A 227 -33.96 -13.56 28.64
N ASN A 228 -34.29 -12.64 27.73
CA ASN A 228 -35.21 -11.54 28.03
C ASN A 228 -36.61 -12.04 28.37
N TRP A 229 -37.15 -12.98 27.60
CA TRP A 229 -38.43 -13.61 27.93
C TRP A 229 -38.41 -14.27 29.30
N ARG A 230 -37.33 -15.00 29.64
CA ARG A 230 -37.16 -15.64 30.95
C ARG A 230 -37.12 -14.62 32.09
N ARG A 231 -36.40 -13.50 31.93
CA ARG A 231 -36.39 -12.38 32.89
C ARG A 231 -37.77 -11.75 33.05
N ASN A 232 -38.43 -11.46 31.94
CA ASN A 232 -39.78 -10.90 31.97
C ASN A 232 -40.76 -11.85 32.65
N LYS A 233 -40.64 -13.17 32.40
CA LYS A 233 -41.44 -14.19 33.08
C LYS A 233 -41.20 -14.18 34.59
N SER A 234 -39.96 -14.05 35.06
CA SER A 234 -39.71 -13.92 36.52
C SER A 234 -40.31 -12.64 37.08
N PHE A 235 -40.18 -11.51 36.38
CA PHE A 235 -40.86 -10.27 36.78
C PHE A 235 -42.38 -10.45 36.86
N PHE A 236 -43.01 -11.09 35.86
CA PHE A 236 -44.46 -11.35 35.89
C PHE A 236 -44.88 -12.26 37.05
N LEU A 237 -44.07 -13.27 37.40
CA LEU A 237 -44.32 -14.11 38.56
C LEU A 237 -44.20 -13.32 39.88
N ASP A 238 -43.26 -12.36 39.95
CA ASP A 238 -43.16 -11.45 41.09
C ASP A 238 -44.38 -10.51 41.15
N TYR A 239 -44.90 -10.04 40.01
CA TYR A 239 -46.12 -9.22 39.97
C TYR A 239 -47.38 -10.01 40.36
N GLN A 240 -47.44 -11.30 40.05
CA GLN A 240 -48.55 -12.18 40.50
C GLN A 240 -48.60 -12.35 42.02
N ARG A 241 -47.54 -12.00 42.77
CA ARG A 241 -47.57 -11.99 44.23
C ARG A 241 -48.37 -10.84 44.83
N TYR A 242 -48.49 -9.72 44.12
CA TYR A 242 -49.25 -8.58 44.62
C TYR A 242 -50.73 -8.85 44.42
N LEU A 243 -51.40 -9.20 45.51
CA LEU A 243 -52.84 -9.43 45.55
C LEU A 243 -53.58 -8.10 45.77
N ASN A 244 -54.91 -8.11 45.61
CA ASN A 244 -55.72 -6.94 45.93
C ASN A 244 -55.51 -6.46 47.37
N ASP A 245 -55.20 -7.38 48.29
CA ASP A 245 -54.88 -7.08 49.69
C ASP A 245 -53.62 -6.21 49.84
N ASP A 246 -52.60 -6.44 49.00
CA ASP A 246 -51.37 -5.62 48.99
C ASP A 246 -51.65 -4.22 48.43
N LEU A 247 -52.56 -4.11 47.45
CA LEU A 247 -53.01 -2.82 46.92
C LEU A 247 -53.79 -2.03 47.98
N GLU A 248 -54.66 -2.69 48.75
CA GLU A 248 -55.37 -2.06 49.86
C GLU A 248 -54.41 -1.56 50.95
N LEU A 249 -53.41 -2.37 51.30
CA LEU A 249 -52.36 -1.98 52.26
C LEU A 249 -51.56 -0.78 51.75
N TRP A 250 -51.20 -0.77 50.45
CA TRP A 250 -50.48 0.34 49.84
C TRP A 250 -51.31 1.63 49.83
N LEU A 251 -52.58 1.56 49.43
CA LEU A 251 -53.49 2.71 49.45
C LEU A 251 -53.69 3.25 50.87
N LYS A 252 -53.77 2.38 51.88
CA LYS A 252 -53.83 2.79 53.28
C LYS A 252 -52.58 3.55 53.69
N ASN A 253 -51.39 3.02 53.39
CA ASN A 253 -50.12 3.65 53.70
C ASN A 253 -49.96 5.00 52.96
N GLU A 254 -50.45 5.12 51.73
CA GLU A 254 -50.42 6.37 50.98
C GLU A 254 -51.34 7.43 51.59
N ARG A 255 -52.55 7.07 52.02
CA ARG A 255 -53.44 7.96 52.78
C ARG A 255 -52.82 8.38 54.11
N GLU A 256 -52.18 7.46 54.82
CA GLU A 256 -51.46 7.77 56.06
C GLU A 256 -50.33 8.77 55.79
N LYS A 257 -49.54 8.56 54.74
CA LYS A 257 -48.49 9.49 54.31
C LYS A 257 -49.06 10.87 53.96
N GLU A 258 -50.14 10.94 53.20
CA GLU A 258 -50.82 12.20 52.88
C GLU A 258 -51.27 12.92 54.17
N SER A 259 -51.84 12.17 55.12
CA SER A 259 -52.24 12.71 56.43
C SER A 259 -51.06 13.23 57.25
N PHE A 260 -49.88 12.59 57.17
CA PHE A 260 -48.69 13.09 57.81
C PHE A 260 -48.13 14.33 57.11
N THR A 261 -48.16 14.37 55.78
CA THR A 261 -47.73 15.56 55.03
C THR A 261 -48.62 16.76 55.29
N SER A 262 -49.93 16.58 55.43
CA SER A 262 -50.83 17.68 55.80
C SER A 262 -50.58 18.18 57.22
N LYS A 263 -50.32 17.27 58.18
CA LYS A 263 -49.89 17.65 59.55
C LYS A 263 -48.57 18.43 59.55
N ILE A 264 -47.57 17.98 58.78
CA ILE A 264 -46.28 18.68 58.66
C ILE A 264 -46.49 20.10 58.12
N ASN A 265 -47.35 20.26 57.11
CA ASN A 265 -47.63 21.58 56.54
C ASN A 265 -48.39 22.47 57.54
N SER A 266 -49.35 21.93 58.31
CA SER A 266 -50.01 22.67 59.39
C SER A 266 -49.00 23.16 60.43
N CYS A 267 -48.10 22.29 60.90
CA CYS A 267 -47.07 22.69 61.84
C CYS A 267 -46.11 23.73 61.27
N LYS A 268 -45.80 23.68 59.96
CA LYS A 268 -45.00 24.73 59.32
C LYS A 268 -45.70 26.09 59.34
N TYR A 269 -47.00 26.13 59.02
CA TYR A 269 -47.78 27.37 59.10
C TYR A 269 -47.85 27.91 60.53
N GLU A 270 -48.01 27.03 61.53
CA GLU A 270 -47.98 27.43 62.94
C GLU A 270 -46.61 27.99 63.34
N ILE A 271 -45.51 27.39 62.91
CA ILE A 271 -44.15 27.89 63.16
C ILE A 271 -43.94 29.25 62.47
N GLU A 272 -44.38 29.42 61.22
CA GLU A 272 -44.27 30.70 60.52
C GLU A 272 -45.08 31.81 61.20
N ALA A 273 -46.28 31.49 61.71
CA ALA A 273 -47.08 32.43 62.49
C ALA A 273 -46.36 32.84 63.79
N ILE A 274 -45.80 31.87 64.52
CA ILE A 274 -45.03 32.14 65.76
C ILE A 274 -43.79 32.98 65.45
N LEU A 275 -43.07 32.70 64.36
CA LEU A 275 -41.90 33.50 63.97
C LEU A 275 -42.29 34.94 63.65
N LYS A 276 -43.41 35.16 62.97
CA LYS A 276 -43.91 36.50 62.67
C LYS A 276 -44.35 37.25 63.93
N ASP A 277 -44.96 36.56 64.89
CA ASP A 277 -45.32 37.13 66.19
C ASP A 277 -44.06 37.47 67.02
N LEU A 278 -43.00 36.69 66.90
CA LEU A 278 -41.71 37.02 67.53
C LEU A 278 -41.06 38.26 66.89
N GLU A 279 -41.10 38.38 65.56
CA GLU A 279 -40.59 39.58 64.87
C GLU A 279 -41.34 40.84 65.29
N THR A 280 -42.68 40.80 65.39
CA THR A 280 -43.46 41.95 65.85
C THR A 280 -43.17 42.30 67.31
N MET A 281 -43.03 41.30 68.18
CA MET A 281 -42.61 41.52 69.58
C MET A 281 -41.20 42.12 69.68
N ASP A 282 -40.27 41.70 68.83
CA ASP A 282 -38.91 42.24 68.80
C ASP A 282 -38.91 43.71 68.33
N GLU A 283 -39.69 44.06 67.30
CA GLU A 283 -39.89 45.43 66.84
C GLU A 283 -40.51 46.32 67.92
N GLU A 284 -41.54 45.82 68.62
CA GLU A 284 -42.14 46.51 69.77
C GLU A 284 -41.13 46.74 70.89
N SER A 285 -40.29 45.73 71.18
CA SER A 285 -39.24 45.84 72.20
C SER A 285 -38.20 46.92 71.85
N LEU A 286 -37.83 47.03 70.57
CA LEU A 286 -36.92 48.04 70.04
C LEU A 286 -37.53 49.44 70.14
N HIS A 287 -38.80 49.58 69.75
CA HIS A 287 -39.53 50.84 69.87
C HIS A 287 -39.64 51.30 71.34
N LEU A 288 -39.94 50.38 72.25
CA LEU A 288 -39.99 50.66 73.70
C LEU A 288 -38.61 51.05 74.26
N LYS A 289 -37.52 50.41 73.82
CA LYS A 289 -36.15 50.82 74.20
C LYS A 289 -35.84 52.24 73.74
N LYS A 290 -36.17 52.58 72.49
CA LYS A 290 -35.96 53.93 71.94
C LYS A 290 -36.78 54.99 72.69
N ASN A 291 -38.06 54.71 72.95
CA ASN A 291 -38.92 55.58 73.75
C ASN A 291 -38.37 55.78 75.17
N ARG A 292 -37.81 54.73 75.79
CA ARG A 292 -37.18 54.83 77.11
C ARG A 292 -35.96 55.76 77.07
N GLU A 293 -35.11 55.68 76.04
CA GLU A 293 -33.96 56.57 75.89
C GLU A 293 -34.38 58.03 75.69
N ASP A 294 -35.39 58.28 74.86
CA ASP A 294 -35.93 59.64 74.65
C ASP A 294 -36.52 60.23 75.93
N LEU A 295 -37.24 59.42 76.72
CA LEU A 295 -37.76 59.84 78.02
C LEU A 295 -36.64 60.12 79.04
N LEU A 296 -35.56 59.32 79.03
CA LEU A 296 -34.39 59.57 79.87
C LEU A 296 -33.68 60.87 79.48
N ASN A 297 -33.56 61.17 78.19
CA ASN A 297 -32.98 62.42 77.70
C ASN A 297 -33.84 63.63 78.09
N LYS A 298 -35.18 63.53 77.95
CA LYS A 298 -36.11 64.57 78.44
C LYS A 298 -35.98 64.79 79.95
N LYS A 299 -35.88 63.71 80.73
CA LYS A 299 -35.68 63.80 82.19
C LYS A 299 -34.39 64.54 82.53
N ARG A 300 -33.27 64.22 81.87
CA ARG A 300 -31.97 64.89 82.07
C ARG A 300 -32.03 66.39 81.76
N MET A 301 -32.71 66.79 80.69
CA MET A 301 -32.93 68.20 80.35
C MET A 301 -33.72 68.95 81.44
N ILE A 302 -34.82 68.36 81.92
CA ILE A 302 -35.67 68.99 82.94
C ILE A 302 -34.90 69.16 84.26
N THR A 303 -34.12 68.16 84.68
CA THR A 303 -33.32 68.25 85.91
C THR A 303 -32.19 69.27 85.83
N ALA A 304 -31.56 69.44 84.66
CA ALA A 304 -30.53 70.48 84.48
C ALA A 304 -31.15 71.89 84.59
N PHE A 305 -32.34 72.08 84.01
CA PHE A 305 -33.04 73.37 84.04
C PHE A 305 -33.57 73.76 85.43
N SER A 306 -33.94 72.79 86.27
CA SER A 306 -34.38 73.08 87.64
C SER A 306 -33.23 73.46 88.57
N ILE A 307 -32.06 72.82 88.43
CA ILE A 307 -30.88 73.10 89.28
C ILE A 307 -30.34 74.51 89.04
N ASP A 308 -30.32 75.00 87.79
CA ASP A 308 -29.87 76.37 87.48
C ASP A 308 -30.80 77.44 88.07
N LYS A 309 -32.11 77.18 88.10
CA LYS A 309 -33.10 78.10 88.67
C LYS A 309 -33.05 78.13 90.19
N ASP A 310 -32.85 76.98 90.83
CA ASP A 310 -32.76 76.86 92.29
C ASP A 310 -31.45 77.45 92.85
N MET A 311 -30.34 77.37 92.10
CA MET A 311 -29.07 78.05 92.44
C MET A 311 -29.19 79.59 92.43
N ALA A 312 -29.94 80.15 91.46
CA ALA A 312 -30.16 81.59 91.36
C ALA A 312 -30.97 82.13 92.56
N ASP A 313 -32.04 81.44 92.96
CA ASP A 313 -32.93 81.86 94.06
C ASP A 313 -32.25 81.77 95.46
N VAL A 314 -31.37 80.79 95.68
CA VAL A 314 -30.60 80.68 96.93
C VAL A 314 -29.59 81.83 97.08
N SER A 315 -28.92 82.20 96.00
CA SER A 315 -27.92 83.28 96.02
C SER A 315 -28.53 84.65 96.36
N PHE A 316 -29.75 84.92 95.88
CA PHE A 316 -30.48 86.16 96.13
C PHE A 316 -31.00 86.25 97.58
N SER A 317 -31.48 85.12 98.11
CA SER A 317 -32.02 85.02 99.48
C SER A 317 -30.94 85.17 100.56
N GLN A 318 -29.71 84.75 100.28
CA GLN A 318 -28.60 84.79 101.23
C GLN A 318 -28.07 86.22 101.48
N ARG A 319 -28.11 87.11 100.47
CA ARG A 319 -27.70 88.51 100.60
C ARG A 319 -28.65 89.34 101.48
N ASN A 320 -29.96 89.11 101.41
CA ASN A 320 -30.95 89.90 102.14
C ASN A 320 -31.04 89.58 103.65
N ILE A 321 -30.60 88.40 104.09
CA ILE A 321 -30.70 87.98 105.51
C ILE A 321 -29.41 88.24 106.30
N SER A 322 -28.26 88.34 105.63
CA SER A 322 -27.00 88.78 106.24
C SER A 322 -27.11 90.16 106.90
N ASN A 323 -27.78 91.13 106.26
CA ASN A 323 -27.91 92.48 106.79
C ASN A 323 -28.93 92.65 107.93
N LYS A 324 -29.85 91.69 108.13
CA LYS A 324 -30.86 91.75 109.20
C LYS A 324 -30.47 90.98 110.46
N THR A 325 -29.51 90.05 110.37
CA THR A 325 -29.14 89.17 111.50
C THR A 325 -28.09 89.77 112.44
N SER A 326 -27.30 90.76 112.02
CA SER A 326 -26.31 91.44 112.87
C SER A 326 -26.94 92.30 113.99
N LYS A 327 -28.23 92.64 113.90
CA LYS A 327 -28.97 93.42 114.92
C LYS A 327 -29.78 92.55 115.89
N LEU A 328 -29.82 91.24 115.69
CA LEU A 328 -30.72 90.32 116.39
C LEU A 328 -30.36 90.15 117.88
N LEU A 329 -29.06 90.08 118.20
CA LEU A 329 -28.58 90.02 119.58
C LEU A 329 -28.97 91.27 120.40
N LEU A 330 -28.91 92.46 119.78
CA LEU A 330 -29.30 93.73 120.42
C LEU A 330 -30.80 93.80 120.74
N TYR A 331 -31.66 93.29 119.85
CA TYR A 331 -33.11 93.32 120.07
C TYR A 331 -33.58 92.40 121.21
N ILE A 332 -32.93 91.24 121.37
CA ILE A 332 -33.26 90.31 122.47
C ILE A 332 -32.88 90.93 123.82
N THR A 333 -31.66 91.46 123.94
CA THR A 333 -31.16 92.00 125.20
C THR A 333 -31.94 93.23 125.66
N LEU A 334 -32.27 94.17 124.75
CA LEU A 334 -33.09 95.34 125.10
C LEU A 334 -34.53 94.95 125.46
N GLY A 335 -35.12 94.00 124.72
CA GLY A 335 -36.52 93.60 124.91
C GLY A 335 -36.79 92.97 126.28
N VAL A 336 -35.87 92.12 126.77
CA VAL A 336 -35.98 91.50 128.11
C VAL A 336 -35.85 92.53 129.23
N ILE A 337 -34.89 93.46 129.11
CA ILE A 337 -34.66 94.49 130.14
C ILE A 337 -35.90 95.39 130.29
N LEU A 338 -36.47 95.85 129.18
CA LEU A 338 -37.65 96.72 129.17
C LEU A 338 -38.92 96.04 129.68
N SER A 339 -39.11 94.74 129.40
CA SER A 339 -40.30 94.02 129.88
C SER A 339 -40.24 93.73 131.39
N VAL A 340 -39.06 93.37 131.91
CA VAL A 340 -38.87 93.07 133.34
C VAL A 340 -38.98 94.33 134.17
N ILE A 341 -38.33 95.43 133.76
CA ILE A 341 -38.39 96.71 134.48
C ILE A 341 -39.82 97.27 134.46
N GLY A 342 -40.48 97.26 133.30
CA GLY A 342 -41.88 97.72 133.18
C GLY A 342 -42.84 96.90 134.03
N GLY A 343 -42.66 95.58 134.10
CA GLY A 343 -43.52 94.68 134.88
C GLY A 343 -43.37 94.86 136.39
N ILE A 344 -42.14 95.02 136.89
CA ILE A 344 -41.86 95.21 138.32
C ILE A 344 -42.40 96.58 138.80
N LEU A 345 -42.23 97.63 138.00
CA LEU A 345 -42.71 98.98 138.36
C LEU A 345 -44.25 99.06 138.38
N LEU A 346 -44.94 98.32 137.50
CA LEU A 346 -46.41 98.23 137.50
C LEU A 346 -46.98 97.53 138.75
N LEU A 347 -46.26 96.56 139.32
CA LEU A 347 -46.70 95.84 140.53
C LEU A 347 -46.54 96.67 141.82
N LEU A 348 -45.66 97.67 141.82
CA LEU A 348 -45.40 98.52 142.99
C LEU A 348 -46.28 99.77 143.07
N SER A 349 -46.92 100.22 141.98
CA SER A 349 -47.74 101.43 141.99
C SER A 349 -49.13 101.16 142.61
N LYS A 350 -49.28 101.41 143.90
CA LYS A 350 -50.53 101.18 144.66
C LYS A 350 -51.58 102.31 144.56
N SER A 351 -51.33 103.34 143.76
CA SER A 351 -52.29 104.39 143.44
C SER A 351 -52.08 104.85 142.01
N PHE A 352 -53.17 104.97 141.25
CA PHE A 352 -53.18 105.27 139.83
C PHE A 352 -52.85 106.75 139.59
N SER A 353 -51.58 107.11 139.70
CA SER A 353 -51.04 108.39 139.25
C SER A 353 -50.38 108.23 137.87
N GLY A 354 -50.26 109.32 137.11
CA GLY A 354 -49.96 109.33 135.66
C GLY A 354 -48.67 108.63 135.18
N TRP A 355 -47.85 108.09 136.08
CA TRP A 355 -46.64 107.32 135.75
C TRP A 355 -46.93 105.88 135.29
N SER A 356 -48.12 105.33 135.57
CA SER A 356 -48.50 103.96 135.17
C SER A 356 -48.53 103.76 133.65
N LEU A 357 -48.86 104.80 132.88
CA LEU A 357 -48.87 104.77 131.41
C LEU A 357 -47.49 104.53 130.81
N VAL A 358 -46.45 105.13 131.38
CA VAL A 358 -45.07 104.99 130.88
C VAL A 358 -44.58 103.55 131.03
N TYR A 359 -44.90 102.91 132.15
CA TYR A 359 -44.54 101.51 132.39
C TYR A 359 -45.26 100.53 131.46
N PHE A 360 -46.51 100.83 131.11
CA PHE A 360 -47.26 100.04 130.13
C PHE A 360 -46.63 100.12 128.72
N VAL A 361 -46.21 101.32 128.30
CA VAL A 361 -45.54 101.52 127.01
C VAL A 361 -44.20 100.78 126.96
N SER A 362 -43.42 100.82 128.05
CA SER A 362 -42.17 100.06 128.21
C SER A 362 -42.37 98.56 128.03
N LEU A 363 -43.43 98.00 128.62
CA LEU A 363 -43.69 96.57 128.58
C LEU A 363 -44.15 96.13 127.18
N ILE A 364 -45.03 96.90 126.53
CA ILE A 364 -45.48 96.65 125.16
C ILE A 364 -44.30 96.71 124.17
N THR A 365 -43.43 97.71 124.30
CA THR A 365 -42.24 97.83 123.44
C THR A 365 -41.26 96.68 123.65
N GLY A 366 -41.06 96.22 124.89
CA GLY A 366 -40.26 95.04 125.19
C GLY A 366 -40.79 93.77 124.53
N ILE A 367 -42.11 93.52 124.60
CA ILE A 367 -42.77 92.37 123.97
C ILE A 367 -42.65 92.43 122.44
N TYR A 368 -42.85 93.61 121.84
CA TYR A 368 -42.77 93.78 120.39
C TYR A 368 -41.37 93.41 119.84
N LEU A 369 -40.31 93.81 120.53
CA LEU A 369 -38.93 93.50 120.14
C LEU A 369 -38.64 91.99 120.19
N LEU A 370 -39.18 91.27 121.18
CA LEU A 370 -39.01 89.82 121.30
C LEU A 370 -39.75 89.05 120.20
N ILE A 371 -40.96 89.48 119.82
CA ILE A 371 -41.70 88.88 118.70
C ILE A 371 -40.93 89.03 117.38
N ASN A 372 -40.36 90.22 117.14
CA ASN A 372 -39.63 90.47 115.90
C ASN A 372 -38.33 89.65 115.79
N SER A 373 -37.67 89.42 116.94
CA SER A 373 -36.50 88.53 117.05
C SER A 373 -36.84 87.07 116.67
N TYR A 374 -37.97 86.54 117.16
CA TYR A 374 -38.39 85.17 116.87
C TYR A 374 -38.64 84.93 115.36
N PHE A 375 -39.27 85.89 114.66
CA PHE A 375 -39.51 85.78 113.22
C PHE A 375 -38.22 85.72 112.40
N LEU A 376 -37.21 86.51 112.75
CA LEU A 376 -35.93 86.51 112.02
C LEU A 376 -35.18 85.17 112.19
N ASN A 377 -35.25 84.56 113.37
CA ASN A 377 -34.59 83.28 113.61
C ASN A 377 -35.25 82.13 112.84
N LYS A 378 -36.59 82.17 112.68
CA LYS A 378 -37.34 81.21 111.86
C LYS A 378 -36.98 81.30 110.38
N LEU A 379 -36.76 82.50 109.85
CA LEU A 379 -36.33 82.69 108.45
C LEU A 379 -34.94 82.12 108.19
N LYS A 380 -34.01 82.25 109.15
CA LYS A 380 -32.65 81.70 109.03
C LYS A 380 -32.65 80.17 108.96
N MET A 381 -33.49 79.49 109.73
CA MET A 381 -33.64 78.03 109.72
C MET A 381 -34.21 77.51 108.39
N ASN A 382 -35.22 78.19 107.83
CA ASN A 382 -35.82 77.77 106.56
C ASN A 382 -34.86 77.86 105.36
N LEU A 383 -33.95 78.83 105.37
CA LEU A 383 -32.92 78.92 104.32
C LEU A 383 -31.86 77.82 104.41
N LYS A 384 -31.52 77.37 105.63
CA LYS A 384 -30.56 76.29 105.79
C LYS A 384 -31.13 74.97 105.27
N LYS A 385 -32.41 74.69 105.53
CA LYS A 385 -33.12 73.52 104.97
C LYS A 385 -33.18 73.54 103.44
N LYS A 386 -33.52 74.68 102.83
CA LYS A 386 -33.53 74.79 101.36
C LYS A 386 -32.17 74.53 100.71
N LYS A 387 -31.06 74.79 101.41
CA LYS A 387 -29.71 74.57 100.89
C LYS A 387 -29.26 73.11 100.96
N GLU A 388 -29.83 72.31 101.87
CA GLU A 388 -29.58 70.87 102.00
C GLU A 388 -30.48 70.03 101.07
N GLU A 389 -31.53 70.61 100.49
CA GLU A 389 -32.41 69.93 99.51
C GLU A 389 -31.95 70.10 98.04
N ILE A 390 -31.04 71.04 97.77
CA ILE A 390 -30.55 71.36 96.40
C ILE A 390 -29.15 70.76 96.13
N LEU A 391 -28.38 70.44 97.18
CA LEU A 391 -27.11 69.69 97.13
C LEU A 391 -27.39 68.20 97.29
#